data_AF-A0A2E5DRC5-F1
#
_entry.id   AF-A0A2E5DRC5-F1
#
_cell.length_a   1.000
_cell.length_b   1.000
_cell.length_c   1.000
_cell.angle_alpha   90.00
_cell.angle_beta   90.00
_cell.angle_gamma   90.00
#
_symmetry.space_group_name_H-M   'P 1'
#
loop_
_entity.id
_entity.type
_entity.pdbx_description
1 polymer ?
#
loop_
_entity_poly.entity_id
_entity_poly.type
_entity_poly.pdbx_seq_one_letter_code
_entity_poly.pdbx_strand_id
1 'polypeptide(L)' 'MVKLFSNKKKFLEWLGVATAILYAILVAFNIGLEVFAFFLLLISALLIGLWSYLNKHQGILLLQIFYGTAAIIGMIRWF' A
#
# COMPACT_ATOMS: atom_id res chain seq x y z
N MET A 1 -19.94 -1.94 20.44
CA MET A 1 -18.67 -1.22 20.22
C MET A 1 -17.61 -2.07 19.50
N VAL A 2 -17.50 -3.38 19.74
CA VAL A 2 -16.50 -4.29 19.09
C VAL A 2 -16.66 -4.43 17.56
N LYS A 3 -17.89 -4.47 17.02
CA LYS A 3 -18.14 -4.59 15.56
C LYS A 3 -17.61 -3.39 14.73
N LEU A 4 -17.58 -2.19 15.30
CA LEU A 4 -17.15 -0.97 14.61
C LEU A 4 -15.65 -0.98 14.29
N PHE A 5 -14.82 -1.47 15.20
CA PHE A 5 -13.38 -1.63 14.96
C PHE A 5 -13.09 -2.67 13.88
N SER A 6 -13.90 -3.72 13.78
CA SER A 6 -13.77 -4.75 12.74
C SER A 6 -14.00 -4.20 11.33
N ASN A 7 -15.03 -3.35 11.14
CA ASN A 7 -15.29 -2.72 9.84
C ASN A 7 -14.18 -1.75 9.42
N LYS A 8 -13.64 -0.95 10.36
CA LYS A 8 -12.52 -0.04 10.06
C LYS A 8 -11.26 -0.80 9.64
N LYS A 9 -10.96 -1.92 10.31
CA LYS A 9 -9.84 -2.79 9.95
C LYS A 9 -10.03 -3.38 8.54
N LYS A 10 -11.19 -3.96 8.24
CA LYS A 10 -11.48 -4.45 6.89
C LYS A 10 -11.39 -3.36 5.82
N PHE A 11 -11.84 -2.15 6.14
CA PHE A 11 -11.73 -1.04 5.20
C PHE A 11 -10.27 -0.70 4.87
N LEU A 12 -9.39 -0.59 5.88
CA LEU A 12 -7.96 -0.36 5.67
C LEU A 12 -7.31 -1.46 4.81
N GLU A 13 -7.66 -2.72 5.08
CA GLU A 13 -7.18 -3.88 4.33
C GLU A 13 -7.55 -3.81 2.86
N TRP A 14 -8.85 -3.71 2.58
CA TRP A 14 -9.38 -3.76 1.22
C TRP A 14 -9.02 -2.52 0.41
N LEU A 15 -8.97 -1.34 1.04
CA LEU A 15 -8.52 -0.12 0.38
C LEU A 15 -7.04 -0.23 0.00
N GLY A 16 -6.20 -0.72 0.93
CA GLY A 16 -4.79 -0.97 0.67
C GLY A 16 -4.59 -1.96 -0.48
N VAL A 17 -5.29 -3.09 -0.45
CA VAL A 17 -5.25 -4.11 -1.52
C VAL A 17 -5.66 -3.52 -2.88
N ALA A 18 -6.76 -2.75 -2.93
CA ALA A 18 -7.19 -2.11 -4.17
C ALA A 18 -6.14 -1.15 -4.73
N THR A 19 -5.51 -0.33 -3.88
CA THR A 19 -4.44 0.57 -4.31
C THR A 19 -3.18 -0.16 -4.78
N ALA A 20 -2.81 -1.29 -4.15
CA ALA A 20 -1.69 -2.12 -4.60
C ALA A 20 -1.93 -2.74 -5.98
N ILE A 21 -3.15 -3.23 -6.22
CA ILE A 21 -3.54 -3.81 -7.52
C ILE A 21 -3.45 -2.73 -8.62
N LEU A 22 -4.01 -1.54 -8.36
CA LEU A 22 -3.94 -0.43 -9.30
C LEU A 22 -2.50 0.01 -9.57
N TYR A 23 -1.64 0.09 -8.55
CA TYR A 23 -0.21 0.32 -8.72
C TYR A 23 0.42 -0.70 -9.68
N ALA A 24 0.23 -2.01 -9.41
CA ALA A 24 0.86 -3.07 -10.18
C ALA A 24 0.45 -3.01 -11.65
N ILE A 25 -0.83 -2.74 -11.90
CA ILE A 25 -1.39 -2.57 -13.24
C ILE A 25 -0.75 -1.36 -13.93
N LEU A 26 -0.71 -0.18 -13.27
CA LEU A 26 -0.17 1.04 -13.87
C LEU A 26 1.33 0.93 -14.21
N VAL A 27 2.13 0.33 -13.32
CA VAL A 27 3.55 0.07 -13.61
C VAL A 27 3.71 -0.92 -14.76
N ALA A 28 2.88 -1.96 -14.82
CA ALA A 28 2.94 -2.95 -15.89
C ALA A 28 2.51 -2.37 -17.26
N PHE A 29 1.58 -1.42 -17.28
CA PHE A 29 1.15 -0.75 -18.52
C PHE A 29 2.24 0.11 -19.15
N ASN A 30 3.20 0.63 -18.36
CA ASN A 30 4.37 1.38 -18.85
C ASN A 30 3.99 2.52 -19.83
N ILE A 31 3.00 3.32 -19.42
CA ILE A 31 2.43 4.43 -20.20
C ILE A 31 2.92 5.81 -19.71
N GLY A 32 4.00 5.87 -18.92
CA GLY A 32 4.50 7.14 -18.36
C GLY A 32 3.80 7.57 -17.06
N LEU A 33 3.03 6.68 -16.43
CA LEU A 33 2.32 6.93 -15.16
C LEU A 33 3.02 6.28 -13.96
N GLU A 34 4.30 5.95 -14.07
CA GLU A 34 5.04 5.18 -13.06
C GLU A 34 5.14 5.95 -11.74
N VAL A 35 5.36 7.27 -11.78
CA VAL A 35 5.38 8.12 -10.58
C VAL A 35 4.04 8.06 -9.83
N PHE A 36 2.93 8.16 -10.57
CA PHE A 36 1.59 8.04 -9.99
C PHE A 36 1.35 6.63 -9.45
N ALA A 37 1.81 5.59 -10.16
CA ALA A 37 1.73 4.24 -9.68
C ALA A 37 2.51 4.05 -8.36
N PHE A 38 3.76 4.50 -8.27
CA PHE A 38 4.54 4.41 -7.03
C PHE A 38 3.91 5.21 -5.89
N PHE A 39 3.23 6.33 -6.18
CA PHE A 39 2.42 7.03 -5.19
C PHE A 39 1.25 6.16 -4.67
N LEU A 40 0.58 5.40 -5.53
CA LEU A 40 -0.42 4.41 -5.10
C LEU A 40 0.20 3.28 -4.25
N LEU A 41 1.41 2.81 -4.58
CA LEU A 41 2.12 1.84 -3.74
C LEU A 41 2.42 2.41 -2.35
N LEU A 42 2.80 3.69 -2.26
CA LEU A 42 3.06 4.35 -0.98
C LEU A 42 1.78 4.44 -0.12
N ILE A 43 0.65 4.83 -0.72
CA ILE A 43 -0.66 4.84 -0.04
C ILE A 43 -1.02 3.43 0.45
N SER A 44 -0.85 2.42 -0.42
CA SER A 44 -1.10 1.02 -0.06
C SER A 44 -0.24 0.58 1.12
N ALA A 45 1.07 0.89 1.09
CA ALA A 45 2.00 0.52 2.15
C ALA A 45 1.62 1.13 3.50
N LEU A 46 1.15 2.38 3.52
CA LEU A 46 0.64 3.02 4.74
C LEU A 46 -0.64 2.34 5.25
N LEU A 47 -1.59 2.03 4.36
CA LEU A 47 -2.87 1.41 4.73
C LEU A 47 -2.69 -0.03 5.26
N ILE A 48 -1.96 -0.87 4.52
CA ILE A 48 -1.68 -2.26 4.91
C ILE A 48 -0.70 -2.29 6.09
N GLY A 49 0.20 -1.32 6.19
CA GLY A 49 1.11 -1.17 7.33
C GLY A 49 0.33 -0.88 8.60
N LEU A 50 -0.59 0.08 8.55
CA LEU A 50 -1.48 0.38 9.68
C LEU A 50 -2.39 -0.81 10.03
N TRP A 51 -2.96 -1.48 9.03
CA TRP A 51 -3.77 -2.69 9.24
C TRP A 51 -2.97 -3.83 9.90
N SER A 52 -1.76 -4.11 9.41
CA SER A 52 -0.92 -5.19 9.92
C SER A 52 -0.41 -4.89 11.33
N TYR A 53 -0.09 -3.63 11.64
CA TYR A 53 0.21 -3.19 13.00
C TYR A 53 -0.97 -3.42 13.96
N LEU A 54 -2.18 -2.99 13.57
CA LEU A 54 -3.40 -3.15 14.38
C LEU A 54 -3.87 -4.60 14.56
N ASN A 55 -3.43 -5.51 13.69
CA ASN A 55 -3.73 -6.95 13.77
C ASN A 55 -2.52 -7.80 14.22
N LYS A 56 -1.41 -7.16 14.60
CA LYS A 56 -0.18 -7.79 15.09
C LYS A 56 0.51 -8.73 14.07
N HIS A 57 0.35 -8.48 12.77
CA HIS A 57 1.03 -9.20 11.70
C HIS A 57 2.42 -8.59 11.41
N GLN A 58 3.42 -8.94 12.23
CA GLN A 58 4.77 -8.34 12.19
C GLN A 58 5.49 -8.53 10.84
N GLY A 59 5.35 -9.70 10.20
CA GLY A 59 5.98 -9.97 8.90
C GLY A 59 5.41 -9.09 7.78
N ILE A 60 4.10 -8.88 7.77
CA ILE A 60 3.45 -7.99 6.80
C ILE A 60 3.85 -6.54 7.07
N LEU A 61 3.94 -6.13 8.33
CA LEU A 61 4.38 -4.78 8.71
C LEU A 61 5.78 -4.47 8.18
N LEU A 62 6.74 -5.38 8.38
CA LEU A 62 8.10 -5.24 7.85
C LEU A 62 8.11 -5.13 6.32
N LEU A 63 7.30 -5.96 5.64
CA LEU A 63 7.15 -5.90 4.19
C LEU A 63 6.61 -4.54 3.71
N GLN A 64 5.67 -3.93 4.44
CA GLN A 64 5.14 -2.62 4.06
C GLN A 64 6.16 -1.50 4.25
N ILE A 65 7.06 -1.59 5.23
CA ILE A 65 8.20 -0.65 5.35
C ILE A 65 9.09 -0.74 4.11
N PHE A 66 9.37 -1.97 3.66
CA PHE A 66 10.13 -2.18 2.43
C PHE A 66 9.41 -1.63 1.21
N TYR A 67 8.11 -1.88 1.04
CA TYR A 67 7.31 -1.32 -0.06
C TYR A 67 7.20 0.21 -0.01
N GLY A 68 7.07 0.82 1.16
CA GLY A 68 7.11 2.27 1.30
C GLY A 68 8.45 2.86 0.86
N THR A 69 9.55 2.18 1.19
CA THR A 69 10.90 2.58 0.75
C THR A 69 11.07 2.42 -0.76
N ALA A 70 10.62 1.29 -1.31
CA ALA A 70 10.64 1.02 -2.75
C ALA A 70 9.76 2.01 -3.52
N ALA A 71 8.63 2.45 -2.96
CA ALA A 71 7.78 3.48 -3.55
C ALA A 71 8.50 4.83 -3.65
N ILE A 72 9.21 5.24 -2.60
CA ILE A 72 9.99 6.49 -2.61
C ILE A 72 11.12 6.42 -3.65
N ILE A 73 11.88 5.33 -3.66
CA ILE A 73 12.96 5.11 -4.64
C ILE A 73 12.39 5.08 -6.06
N GLY A 74 11.26 4.40 -6.26
CA GLY A 74 10.56 4.31 -7.53
C GLY A 74 10.10 5.68 -8.04
N MET A 75 9.51 6.50 -7.17
CA MET A 75 9.14 7.89 -7.52
C MET A 75 10.37 8.68 -7.94
N ILE A 76 11.46 8.67 -7.17
CA ILE A 76 12.69 9.41 -7.50
C ILE A 76 13.28 8.97 -8.85
N ARG A 77 13.21 7.66 -9.17
CA ARG A 77 13.77 7.12 -10.41
C ARG A 77 13.00 7.55 -11.67
N TRP A 78 11.69 7.71 -11.56
CA TRP A 78 10.79 7.98 -12.69
C TRP A 78 10.29 9.42 -12.76
N PHE A 79 10.66 10.26 -11.78
CA PHE A 79 10.40 11.69 -11.79
C PHE A 79 11.31 12.38 -12.81
#